data_AF-A0A928ITB7-F1
#
_entry.id   AF-A0A928ITB7-F1
#
_cell.length_a   1.000
_cell.length_b   1.000
_cell.length_c   1.000
_cell.angle_alpha   90.00
_cell.angle_beta   90.00
_cell.angle_gamma   90.00
#
_symmetry.space_group_name_H-M   'P 1'
#
loop_
_entity.id
_entity.type
_entity.pdbx_description
1 polymer ?
#
loop_
_entity_poly.entity_id
_entity_poly.type
_entity_poly.pdbx_seq_one_letter_code
_entity_poly.pdbx_strand_id
1 'polypeptide(L)'
;MSRLTLAERIVIECGIYEKLKLSEIARKIGKSPESVSGEIRANRTIAPGEDHFGKDCHFTGECKTKGLCGKEGCSKRCGSCREYDCRELCTRYNNSSCVVLSKPPYVCNVCVRRRKYKGDRAYYIARQADAMARLRYSDSRSNIQTRGEALERLD
;
A
#
# COMPACT_ATOMS: atom_id res chain seq x y z
N MET A 1 18.29 13.37 3.58
CA MET A 1 17.54 13.11 2.32
C MET A 1 17.08 14.45 1.77
N SER A 2 17.45 14.80 0.53
CA SER A 2 16.99 16.06 -0.08
C SER A 2 15.48 16.00 -0.31
N ARG A 3 14.75 17.04 0.09
CA ARG A 3 13.30 17.14 -0.13
C ARG A 3 13.02 17.23 -1.63
N LEU A 4 12.18 16.32 -2.14
CA LEU A 4 11.68 16.43 -3.51
C LEU A 4 10.60 17.52 -3.60
N THR A 5 10.57 18.18 -4.73
CA THR A 5 9.53 19.11 -5.19
C THR A 5 8.38 18.36 -5.86
N LEU A 6 7.24 19.02 -6.01
CA LEU A 6 6.13 18.44 -6.77
C LEU A 6 6.50 18.12 -8.22
N ALA A 7 7.30 18.97 -8.87
CA ALA A 7 7.75 18.75 -10.24
C ALA A 7 8.57 17.46 -10.38
N GLU A 8 9.51 17.22 -9.45
CA GLU A 8 10.28 15.98 -9.42
C GLU A 8 9.38 14.76 -9.16
N ARG A 9 8.36 14.88 -8.30
CA ARG A 9 7.36 13.81 -8.08
C ARG A 9 6.53 13.51 -9.33
N ILE A 10 6.16 14.53 -10.10
CA ILE A 10 5.48 14.35 -11.39
C ILE A 10 6.37 13.57 -12.35
N VAL A 11 7.66 13.89 -12.43
CA VAL A 11 8.62 13.12 -13.25
C VAL A 11 8.72 11.66 -12.81
N ILE A 12 8.68 11.39 -11.50
CA ILE A 12 8.63 10.01 -10.97
C ILE A 12 7.36 9.30 -11.44
N GLU A 13 6.19 9.93 -11.28
CA GLU A 13 4.91 9.35 -11.72
C GLU A 13 4.89 9.06 -13.23
N CYS A 14 5.30 10.01 -14.07
CA CYS A 14 5.43 9.81 -15.51
C CYS A 14 6.38 8.65 -15.84
N GLY A 15 7.56 8.62 -15.21
CA GLY A 15 8.54 7.54 -15.40
C GLY A 15 8.02 6.15 -15.01
N ILE A 16 7.18 6.06 -13.97
CA ILE A 16 6.50 4.81 -13.59
C ILE A 16 5.53 4.36 -14.70
N TYR A 17 4.73 5.27 -15.27
CA TYR A 17 3.82 4.95 -16.37
C TYR A 17 4.55 4.58 -17.66
N GLU A 18 5.69 5.22 -17.93
CA GLU A 18 6.62 4.89 -19.03
C GLU A 18 7.41 3.60 -18.79
N LYS A 19 7.28 2.96 -17.60
CA LYS A 19 8.02 1.75 -17.20
C LYS A 19 9.54 1.91 -17.21
N LEU A 20 10.03 3.12 -16.93
CA LEU A 20 11.47 3.38 -16.82
C LEU A 20 12.08 2.71 -15.59
N LYS A 21 13.39 2.41 -15.65
CA LYS A 21 14.13 1.98 -14.46
C LYS A 21 14.26 3.15 -13.48
N LEU A 22 14.33 2.84 -12.17
CA LEU A 22 14.50 3.89 -11.15
C LEU A 22 15.76 4.74 -11.37
N SER A 23 16.82 4.17 -11.93
CA SER A 23 18.04 4.91 -12.27
C SER A 23 17.83 5.95 -13.37
N GLU A 24 16.99 5.67 -14.36
CA GLU A 24 16.68 6.60 -15.44
C GLU A 24 15.83 7.76 -14.93
N ILE A 25 14.83 7.45 -14.09
CA ILE A 25 14.00 8.45 -13.41
C ILE A 25 14.88 9.34 -12.52
N ALA A 26 15.75 8.73 -11.72
CA ALA A 26 16.64 9.43 -10.81
C ALA A 26 17.58 10.41 -11.57
N ARG A 27 18.11 9.99 -12.73
CA ARG A 27 18.90 10.86 -13.61
C ARG A 27 18.10 12.06 -14.11
N LYS A 28 16.82 11.89 -14.49
CA LYS A 28 15.96 12.99 -14.97
C LYS A 28 15.76 14.10 -13.91
N ILE A 29 15.81 13.75 -12.62
CA ILE A 29 15.60 14.70 -11.51
C ILE A 29 16.88 15.02 -10.73
N GLY A 30 18.06 14.57 -11.19
CA GLY A 30 19.33 14.80 -10.50
C GLY A 30 19.40 14.19 -9.09
N LYS A 31 18.79 13.02 -8.88
CA LYS A 31 18.79 12.28 -7.60
C LYS A 31 19.43 10.90 -7.76
N SER A 32 19.62 10.21 -6.63
CA SER A 32 20.06 8.81 -6.63
C SER A 32 18.86 7.84 -6.80
N PRO A 33 19.07 6.63 -7.37
CA PRO A 33 18.03 5.61 -7.45
C PRO A 33 17.43 5.26 -6.08
N GLU A 34 18.25 5.23 -5.03
CA GLU A 34 17.84 4.96 -3.65
C GLU A 34 16.89 6.05 -3.13
N SER A 35 17.15 7.31 -3.49
CA SER A 35 16.28 8.43 -3.10
C SER A 35 14.90 8.31 -3.75
N VAL A 36 14.84 7.98 -5.05
CA VAL A 36 13.57 7.72 -5.75
C VAL A 36 12.86 6.49 -5.15
N SER A 37 13.62 5.44 -4.88
CA SER A 37 13.14 4.19 -4.28
C SER A 37 12.53 4.41 -2.89
N GLY A 38 13.19 5.23 -2.06
CA GLY A 38 12.72 5.62 -0.73
C GLY A 38 11.49 6.52 -0.78
N GLU A 39 11.50 7.53 -1.67
CA GLU A 39 10.37 8.42 -1.92
C GLU A 39 9.10 7.63 -2.30
N ILE A 40 9.19 6.70 -3.27
CA ILE A 40 8.03 5.92 -3.71
C ILE A 40 7.49 5.05 -2.56
N ARG A 41 8.36 4.37 -1.80
CA ARG A 41 7.90 3.54 -0.69
C ARG A 41 7.25 4.34 0.43
N ALA A 42 7.82 5.50 0.76
CA ALA A 42 7.34 6.34 1.85
C ALA A 42 6.03 7.06 1.50
N ASN A 43 5.84 7.44 0.23
CA ASN A 43 4.75 8.33 -0.19
C ASN A 43 3.76 7.71 -1.18
N ARG A 44 3.83 6.40 -1.44
CA ARG A 44 2.76 5.69 -2.16
C ARG A 44 1.48 5.64 -1.33
N THR A 45 0.35 5.76 -2.01
CA THR A 45 -0.98 5.60 -1.44
C THR A 45 -1.34 4.13 -1.44
N ILE A 46 -1.72 3.59 -0.28
CA ILE A 46 -2.27 2.24 -0.19
C ILE A 46 -3.76 2.31 -0.50
N ALA A 47 -4.18 1.60 -1.55
CA ALA A 47 -5.57 1.35 -1.85
C ALA A 47 -5.92 -0.03 -1.26
N PRO A 48 -6.68 -0.07 -0.15
CA PRO A 48 -7.02 -1.33 0.49
C PRO A 48 -7.79 -2.24 -0.47
N GLY A 49 -7.59 -3.54 -0.29
CA GLY A 49 -8.34 -4.56 -1.00
C GLY A 49 -9.83 -4.53 -0.70
N GLU A 50 -10.59 -5.29 -1.48
CA GLU A 50 -11.98 -5.55 -1.16
C GLU A 50 -12.04 -6.48 0.05
N ASP A 51 -12.60 -5.97 1.15
CA ASP A 51 -12.96 -6.79 2.30
C ASP A 51 -14.42 -7.22 2.17
N HIS A 52 -14.63 -8.52 1.96
CA HIS A 52 -15.96 -9.11 1.98
C HIS A 52 -16.13 -9.89 3.27
N PHE A 53 -17.17 -9.56 4.04
CA PHE A 53 -17.49 -10.19 5.33
C PHE A 53 -16.38 -10.09 6.41
N GLY A 54 -15.46 -9.11 6.33
CA GLY A 54 -14.37 -8.95 7.29
C GLY A 54 -13.21 -9.92 7.06
N LYS A 55 -13.03 -10.40 5.82
CA LYS A 55 -12.05 -11.41 5.41
C LYS A 55 -11.23 -10.92 4.21
N ASP A 56 -9.91 -10.96 4.34
CA ASP A 56 -8.88 -10.53 3.38
C ASP A 56 -8.57 -11.57 2.28
N CYS A 57 -9.43 -12.57 2.10
CA CYS A 57 -9.25 -13.57 1.04
C CYS A 57 -9.66 -13.02 -0.32
N HIS A 58 -8.77 -13.16 -1.32
CA HIS A 58 -9.01 -12.71 -2.70
C HIS A 58 -10.25 -13.31 -3.36
N PHE A 59 -10.70 -14.48 -2.88
CA PHE A 59 -11.82 -15.21 -3.47
C PHE A 59 -13.16 -14.92 -2.80
N THR A 60 -13.22 -14.18 -1.69
CA THR A 60 -14.43 -14.13 -0.85
C THR A 60 -15.69 -13.72 -1.60
N GLY A 61 -15.59 -12.75 -2.53
CA GLY A 61 -16.74 -12.30 -3.32
C GLY A 61 -17.31 -13.34 -4.28
N GLU A 62 -16.49 -14.27 -4.78
CA GLU A 62 -16.87 -15.30 -5.76
C GLU A 62 -16.85 -16.73 -5.19
N CYS A 63 -16.39 -16.91 -3.96
CA CYS A 63 -16.25 -18.20 -3.31
C CYS A 63 -17.62 -18.84 -3.05
N LYS A 64 -17.82 -20.05 -3.58
CA LYS A 64 -19.04 -20.83 -3.42
C LYS A 64 -18.93 -21.94 -2.37
N THR A 65 -17.78 -22.09 -1.71
CA THR A 65 -17.56 -23.09 -0.65
C THR A 65 -18.53 -22.84 0.51
N LYS A 66 -19.25 -23.88 0.92
CA LYS A 66 -20.23 -23.86 2.01
C LYS A 66 -19.90 -24.93 3.06
N GLY A 67 -20.43 -24.78 4.27
CA GLY A 67 -20.37 -25.82 5.31
C GLY A 67 -18.95 -26.13 5.83
N LEU A 68 -17.97 -25.26 5.55
CA LEU A 68 -16.57 -25.52 5.88
C LEU A 68 -16.28 -25.56 7.41
N CYS A 69 -17.20 -25.10 8.27
CA CYS A 69 -17.11 -25.31 9.73
C CYS A 69 -17.29 -26.75 10.19
N GLY A 70 -17.86 -27.63 9.36
CA GLY A 70 -18.24 -28.99 9.79
C GLY A 70 -19.47 -29.07 10.72
N LYS A 71 -20.04 -27.93 11.17
CA LYS A 71 -21.31 -27.90 11.92
C LYS A 71 -22.45 -28.46 11.07
N GLU A 72 -23.17 -29.43 11.64
CA GLU A 72 -24.34 -30.04 11.02
C GLU A 72 -25.37 -28.96 10.62
N GLY A 73 -25.92 -29.09 9.41
CA GLY A 73 -26.91 -28.14 8.87
C GLY A 73 -26.35 -26.78 8.41
N CYS A 74 -25.04 -26.53 8.49
CA CYS A 74 -24.48 -25.26 8.02
C CYS A 74 -24.44 -25.18 6.48
N SER A 75 -25.27 -24.30 5.91
CA SER A 75 -25.32 -24.01 4.47
C SER A 75 -24.71 -22.65 4.09
N LYS A 76 -24.14 -21.93 5.07
CA LYS A 76 -23.50 -20.62 4.87
C LYS A 76 -22.24 -20.76 4.04
N ARG A 77 -21.93 -19.73 3.23
CA ARG A 77 -20.63 -19.64 2.53
C ARG A 77 -19.53 -19.41 3.54
N CYS A 78 -18.31 -19.89 3.25
CA CYS A 78 -17.19 -19.86 4.19
C CYS A 78 -16.92 -18.46 4.77
N GLY A 79 -16.92 -17.41 3.94
CA GLY A 79 -16.68 -16.03 4.39
C GLY A 79 -17.81 -15.44 5.25
N SER A 80 -19.05 -15.93 5.08
CA SER A 80 -20.23 -15.44 5.82
C SER A 80 -20.51 -16.18 7.12
N CYS A 81 -19.85 -17.31 7.36
CA CYS A 81 -20.04 -18.06 8.58
C CYS A 81 -19.32 -17.36 9.73
N ARG A 82 -20.05 -17.11 10.83
CA ARG A 82 -19.50 -16.46 12.04
C ARG A 82 -19.14 -17.45 13.15
N GLU A 83 -19.49 -18.72 12.97
CA GLU A 83 -19.22 -19.78 13.95
C GLU A 83 -17.73 -20.15 13.98
N TYR A 84 -16.97 -19.81 12.94
CA TYR A 84 -15.55 -20.14 12.82
C TYR A 84 -14.83 -19.16 11.88
N ASP A 85 -13.50 -19.17 11.92
CA ASP A 85 -12.68 -18.44 10.98
C ASP A 85 -12.30 -19.28 9.76
N CYS A 86 -12.82 -18.94 8.58
CA CYS A 86 -12.48 -19.65 7.35
C CYS A 86 -11.01 -19.52 6.93
N ARG A 87 -10.26 -18.57 7.49
CA ARG A 87 -8.82 -18.39 7.21
C ARG A 87 -7.99 -19.58 7.68
N GLU A 88 -8.45 -20.29 8.70
CA GLU A 88 -7.71 -21.39 9.33
C GLU A 88 -8.01 -22.74 8.68
N LEU A 89 -9.22 -22.92 8.13
CA LEU A 89 -9.67 -24.22 7.59
C LEU A 89 -9.66 -24.28 6.06
N CYS A 90 -9.78 -23.13 5.38
CA CYS A 90 -9.92 -23.13 3.93
C CYS A 90 -8.57 -23.34 3.25
N THR A 91 -8.34 -24.51 2.66
CA THR A 91 -7.13 -24.80 1.86
C THR A 91 -6.98 -23.91 0.62
N ARG A 92 -8.05 -23.23 0.20
CA ARG A 92 -8.08 -22.27 -0.90
C ARG A 92 -7.93 -20.82 -0.44
N TYR A 93 -7.78 -20.59 0.86
CA TYR A 93 -7.55 -19.26 1.39
C TYR A 93 -6.32 -18.63 0.75
N ASN A 94 -6.44 -17.37 0.31
CA ASN A 94 -5.34 -16.66 -0.30
C ASN A 94 -5.49 -15.16 -0.02
N ASN A 95 -4.53 -14.61 0.72
CA ASN A 95 -4.38 -13.18 0.96
C ASN A 95 -3.01 -12.67 0.48
N SER A 96 -2.36 -13.39 -0.44
CA SER A 96 -1.02 -13.05 -0.93
C SER A 96 -0.96 -11.62 -1.47
N SER A 97 0.10 -10.90 -1.13
CA SER A 97 0.30 -9.53 -1.57
C SER A 97 0.59 -9.47 -3.09
N CYS A 98 0.35 -8.31 -3.69
CA CYS A 98 0.57 -8.15 -5.12
C CYS A 98 2.08 -8.24 -5.41
N VAL A 99 2.48 -9.17 -6.27
CA VAL A 99 3.89 -9.45 -6.59
C VAL A 99 4.68 -8.24 -7.11
N VAL A 100 4.00 -7.22 -7.67
CA VAL A 100 4.66 -6.00 -8.14
C VAL A 100 5.12 -5.09 -6.99
N LEU A 101 4.58 -5.29 -5.78
CA LEU A 101 4.93 -4.48 -4.61
C LEU A 101 6.29 -4.89 -4.02
N SER A 102 6.79 -6.10 -4.33
CA SER A 102 8.10 -6.58 -3.89
C SER A 102 9.25 -6.17 -4.81
N LYS A 103 8.95 -5.59 -5.99
CA LYS A 103 9.95 -5.21 -7.01
C LYS A 103 9.80 -3.73 -7.37
N PRO A 104 10.88 -3.02 -7.74
CA PRO A 104 10.75 -1.67 -8.27
C PRO A 104 9.73 -1.61 -9.42
N PRO A 105 8.86 -0.58 -9.48
CA PRO A 105 8.78 0.61 -8.63
C PRO A 105 7.90 0.45 -7.36
N TYR A 106 7.58 -0.78 -6.94
CA TYR A 106 6.83 -1.09 -5.71
C TYR A 106 5.37 -0.59 -5.70
N VAL A 107 4.80 -0.38 -6.88
CA VAL A 107 3.45 0.16 -7.07
C VAL A 107 2.71 -0.51 -8.24
N CYS A 108 1.40 -0.45 -8.18
CA CYS A 108 0.44 -1.08 -9.10
C CYS A 108 0.06 -0.18 -10.28
N ASN A 109 0.63 1.02 -10.42
CA ASN A 109 0.32 1.99 -11.49
C ASN A 109 0.28 1.32 -12.88
N VAL A 110 1.23 0.42 -13.17
CA VAL A 110 1.35 -0.32 -14.44
C VAL A 110 1.13 -1.84 -14.30
N CYS A 111 0.54 -2.30 -13.20
CA CYS A 111 0.32 -3.72 -12.95
C CYS A 111 -0.79 -4.28 -13.86
N VAL A 112 -0.46 -5.31 -14.65
CA VAL A 112 -1.41 -5.97 -15.57
C VAL A 112 -2.55 -6.68 -14.84
N ARG A 113 -2.31 -7.15 -13.61
CA ARG A 113 -3.32 -7.85 -12.79
C ARG A 113 -4.19 -6.89 -11.98
N ARG A 114 -3.95 -5.57 -12.00
CA ARG A 114 -4.60 -4.61 -11.08
C ARG A 114 -6.13 -4.64 -11.07
N ARG A 115 -6.75 -4.93 -12.22
CA ARG A 115 -8.22 -5.00 -12.37
C ARG A 115 -8.83 -6.26 -11.73
N LYS A 116 -8.11 -7.39 -11.77
CA LYS A 116 -8.57 -8.68 -11.24
C LYS A 116 -8.10 -8.92 -9.81
N TYR A 117 -7.01 -8.27 -9.40
CA TYR A 117 -6.43 -8.42 -8.07
C TYR A 117 -7.30 -7.72 -7.01
N LYS A 118 -7.62 -8.45 -5.94
CA LYS A 118 -8.63 -8.06 -4.94
C LYS A 118 -8.06 -7.63 -3.59
N GLY A 119 -6.79 -7.90 -3.31
CA GLY A 119 -6.13 -7.42 -2.08
C GLY A 119 -5.55 -6.02 -2.22
N ASP A 120 -4.72 -5.67 -1.24
CA ASP A 120 -4.08 -4.36 -1.13
C ASP A 120 -3.20 -4.02 -2.33
N ARG A 121 -3.40 -2.80 -2.84
CA ARG A 121 -2.61 -2.22 -3.93
C ARG A 121 -1.91 -0.97 -3.42
N ALA A 122 -0.81 -0.60 -4.05
CA ALA A 122 -0.17 0.68 -3.79
C ALA A 122 -0.05 1.46 -5.08
N TYR A 123 -0.25 2.78 -5.02
CA TYR A 123 -0.15 3.66 -6.17
C TYR A 123 0.73 4.86 -5.83
N TYR A 124 1.59 5.25 -6.77
CA TYR A 124 2.30 6.51 -6.67
C TYR A 124 1.57 7.55 -7.50
N ILE A 125 0.96 8.53 -6.86
CA ILE A 125 0.28 9.66 -7.49
C ILE A 125 0.98 10.91 -6.98
N ALA A 126 1.61 11.70 -7.86
CA ALA A 126 2.56 12.74 -7.45
C ALA A 126 1.96 13.75 -6.47
N ARG A 127 0.70 14.16 -6.71
CA ARG A 127 -0.03 15.09 -5.84
C ARG A 127 -0.31 14.52 -4.46
N GLN A 128 -0.70 13.25 -4.38
CA GLN A 128 -0.92 12.57 -3.09
C GLN A 128 0.40 12.36 -2.36
N ALA A 129 1.45 11.97 -3.09
CA ALA A 129 2.79 11.81 -2.53
C ALA A 129 3.35 13.12 -1.97
N ASP A 130 3.14 14.25 -2.65
CA ASP A 130 3.54 15.57 -2.17
C ASP A 130 2.80 15.97 -0.88
N ALA A 131 1.49 15.71 -0.83
CA ALA A 131 0.69 15.94 0.37
C ALA A 131 1.18 15.10 1.56
N MET A 132 1.39 13.79 1.35
CA MET A 132 1.93 12.88 2.38
C MET A 132 3.31 13.30 2.87
N ALA A 133 4.19 13.74 1.96
CA ALA A 133 5.50 14.25 2.33
C ALA A 133 5.40 15.51 3.19
N ARG A 134 4.54 16.46 2.83
CA ARG A 134 4.30 17.69 3.60
C ARG A 134 3.75 17.41 4.99
N LEU A 135 2.78 16.51 5.12
CA LEU A 135 2.23 16.09 6.41
C LEU A 135 3.35 15.55 7.31
N ARG A 136 4.15 14.59 6.81
CA ARG A 136 5.27 14.02 7.56
C ARG A 136 6.29 15.09 8.00
N TYR A 137 6.58 16.07 7.16
CA TYR A 137 7.49 17.17 7.51
C TYR A 137 6.88 18.10 8.58
N SER A 138 5.56 18.31 8.54
CA SER A 138 4.85 19.09 9.55
C SER A 138 4.89 18.38 10.91
N ASP A 139 4.57 17.08 10.95
CA ASP A 139 4.57 16.28 12.17
C ASP A 139 5.96 16.17 12.78
N SER A 140 6.99 16.10 11.94
CA SER A 140 8.39 16.12 12.40
C SER A 140 8.73 17.45 13.09
N ARG A 141 8.13 18.57 12.66
CA ARG A 141 8.38 19.91 13.23
C ARG A 141 7.59 20.15 14.51
N SER A 142 6.34 19.71 14.58
CA SER A 142 5.53 19.82 15.80
C SER A 142 6.14 19.01 16.95
N ASN A 143 6.67 17.81 16.66
CA ASN A 143 7.36 16.97 17.65
C ASN A 143 8.71 17.54 18.12
N ILE A 144 9.36 18.40 17.32
CA ILE A 144 10.57 19.13 17.74
C ILE A 144 10.18 20.30 18.64
N GLN A 145 9.10 21.02 18.31
CA GLN A 145 8.62 22.15 19.09
C GLN A 145 8.15 21.72 20.49
N THR A 146 7.42 20.61 20.61
CA THR A 146 6.99 20.07 21.91
C THR A 146 8.15 19.58 22.78
N ARG A 147 9.25 19.11 22.17
CA ARG A 147 10.49 18.78 22.90
C ARG A 147 11.24 20.03 23.37
N GLY A 148 11.21 21.12 22.62
CA GLY A 148 11.78 22.40 23.03
C GLY A 148 11.05 23.01 24.22
N GLU A 149 9.71 23.04 24.17
CA GLU A 149 8.86 23.56 25.25
C GLU A 149 8.92 22.69 26.53
N ALA A 150 9.20 21.40 26.41
CA ALA A 150 9.40 20.50 27.55
C ALA A 150 10.77 20.67 28.25
N LEU A 151 11.77 21.22 27.54
CA LEU A 151 13.09 21.54 28.09
C LEU A 151 13.10 22.90 28.81
N GLU A 152 12.27 23.86 28.40
CA GLU A 152 12.15 25.18 29.04
C GLU A 152 11.32 25.19 30.34
N ARG A 153 10.81 24.03 30.79
CA ARG A 153 10.06 23.88 32.06
C ARG A 153 10.85 23.14 33.15
N LEU A 154 12.16 23.01 32.98
CA LEU A 154 13.06 22.35 33.94
C LEU A 154 14.14 23.29 34.52
N ASP A 155 13.97 24.60 34.39
CA ASP A 155 14.71 25.63 35.15
C ASP A 155 13.73 26.40 36.07
#